data_AF-A0A7Y3M3X3-F1
#
_entry.id   AF-A0A7Y3M3X3-F1
#
_cell.length_a   1.000
_cell.length_b   1.000
_cell.length_c   1.000
_cell.angle_alpha   90.00
_cell.angle_beta   90.00
_cell.angle_gamma   90.00
#
_symmetry.space_group_name_H-M   'P 1'
#
loop_
_entity.id
_entity.type
_entity.pdbx_description
1 polymer ?
#
loop_
_entity_poly.entity_id
_entity_poly.type
_entity_poly.pdbx_seq_one_letter_code
_entity_poly.pdbx_strand_id
1 'polypeptide(L)'
;MPLSANNPDRNSWLHVSRNSDFPIQNIPFGVFLTRDDIITIGTRIGDTAIDLGALHQLGYFKGIPLTDDIFLQDTLNDFIADGRKTWRLVRNRVAEIFDSNNTELQNNKKHKEIVLFRLDEIEMQLPVHIGDYTDFYASKEHATNVGTMFRGAENALMPNWLHLPVGYHGRSSSIIPSRIPIHRPQGQTMPAGADAPVFGPSQMVDFELEMAFITTDANDL
;
A
#
# COMPACT_ATOMS: atom_id res chain seq x y z
N MET A 1 23.20 2.86 -4.89
CA MET A 1 23.03 4.03 -4.00
C MET A 1 22.60 3.56 -2.62
N PRO A 2 23.28 3.96 -1.55
CA PRO A 2 22.89 3.62 -0.18
C PRO A 2 21.55 4.28 0.19
N LEU A 3 20.75 3.58 1.01
CA LEU A 3 19.45 4.05 1.47
C LEU A 3 19.62 4.68 2.86
N SER A 4 19.95 5.97 2.91
CA SER A 4 20.19 6.71 4.17
C SER A 4 18.90 7.00 4.94
N ALA A 5 17.75 6.97 4.26
CA ALA A 5 16.43 7.15 4.85
C ALA A 5 16.12 6.16 5.98
N ASN A 6 16.70 4.96 5.95
CA ASN A 6 16.47 3.93 6.96
C ASN A 6 17.41 4.03 8.18
N ASN A 7 18.22 5.09 8.30
CA ASN A 7 19.09 5.29 9.45
C ASN A 7 18.25 5.38 10.75
N PRO A 8 18.41 4.48 11.72
CA PRO A 8 17.64 4.49 12.96
C PRO A 8 17.89 5.74 13.82
N ASP A 9 19.03 6.41 13.67
CA ASP A 9 19.37 7.61 14.43
C ASP A 9 18.76 8.91 13.86
N ARG A 10 18.11 8.81 12.69
CA ARG A 10 17.47 9.96 12.04
C ARG A 10 16.22 10.39 12.81
N ASN A 11 16.08 11.69 13.03
CA ASN A 11 14.91 12.28 13.65
C ASN A 11 14.28 13.31 12.71
N SER A 12 12.96 13.49 12.79
CA SER A 12 12.27 14.51 12.02
C SER A 12 12.07 15.79 12.82
N TRP A 13 12.01 16.94 12.14
CA TRP A 13 11.46 18.15 12.73
C TRP A 13 9.92 18.15 12.81
N LEU A 14 9.24 17.23 12.13
CA LEU A 14 7.83 16.94 12.37
C LEU A 14 7.68 16.17 13.68
N HIS A 15 6.56 16.39 14.37
CA HIS A 15 6.23 15.59 15.55
C HIS A 15 5.93 14.14 15.14
N VAL A 16 6.62 13.19 15.76
CA VAL A 16 6.39 11.75 15.59
C VAL A 16 6.22 11.14 16.98
N SER A 17 5.07 10.52 17.23
CA SER A 17 4.85 9.81 18.48
C SER A 17 5.72 8.56 18.55
N ARG A 18 6.14 8.16 19.76
CA ARG A 18 7.06 7.02 19.97
C ARG A 18 6.54 5.69 19.39
N ASN A 19 5.22 5.53 19.34
CA ASN A 19 4.56 4.31 18.87
C ASN A 19 3.93 4.51 17.48
N SER A 20 4.32 5.56 16.75
CA SER A 20 3.83 5.77 15.39
C SER A 20 4.36 4.70 14.45
N ASP A 21 3.49 4.15 13.61
CA ASP A 21 3.90 3.30 12.48
C ASP A 21 4.63 4.10 11.40
N PHE A 22 4.60 5.44 11.47
CA PHE A 22 5.12 6.34 10.44
C PHE A 22 6.30 7.21 10.93
N PRO A 23 7.38 6.62 11.48
CA PRO A 23 8.58 7.41 11.75
C PRO A 23 9.24 7.85 10.43
N ILE A 24 10.24 8.74 10.50
CA ILE A 24 10.98 9.20 9.32
C ILE A 24 11.71 8.07 8.58
N GLN A 25 11.88 6.91 9.21
CA GLN A 25 12.40 5.70 8.61
C GLN A 25 11.37 4.92 7.80
N ASN A 26 10.06 5.18 7.94
CA ASN A 26 9.03 4.45 7.19
C ASN A 26 8.82 5.05 5.80
N ILE A 27 8.45 6.33 5.67
CA ILE A 27 8.19 7.03 4.37
C ILE A 27 7.42 6.10 3.38
N PRO A 28 6.20 5.68 3.71
CA PRO A 28 5.38 4.92 2.77
C PRO A 28 4.87 5.84 1.66
N PHE A 29 4.53 5.28 0.50
CA PHE A 29 3.90 6.02 -0.59
C PHE A 29 2.42 5.67 -0.65
N GLY A 30 1.60 6.66 -0.99
CA GLY A 30 0.16 6.49 -1.17
C GLY A 30 -0.41 7.59 -2.06
N VAL A 31 -1.71 7.51 -2.32
CA VAL A 31 -2.46 8.54 -3.04
C VAL A 31 -3.53 9.07 -2.10
N PHE A 32 -3.70 10.39 -2.07
CA PHE A 32 -4.78 11.01 -1.33
C PHE A 32 -5.38 12.19 -2.09
N LEU A 33 -6.65 12.45 -1.81
CA LEU A 33 -7.37 13.66 -2.21
C LEU A 33 -7.16 14.71 -1.13
N THR A 34 -6.75 15.91 -1.52
CA THR A 34 -6.58 17.04 -0.59
C THR A 34 -7.92 17.73 -0.29
N ARG A 35 -7.94 18.62 0.70
CA ARG A 35 -9.09 19.51 0.98
C ARG A 35 -9.49 20.42 -0.19
N ASP A 36 -8.63 20.57 -1.19
CA ASP A 36 -8.84 21.39 -2.39
C ASP A 36 -9.28 20.53 -3.60
N ASP A 37 -9.69 19.29 -3.36
CA ASP A 37 -10.14 18.30 -4.36
C ASP A 37 -9.08 17.95 -5.42
N ILE A 38 -7.80 17.98 -5.01
CA ILE A 38 -6.67 17.59 -5.87
C ILE A 38 -6.19 16.19 -5.46
N ILE A 39 -6.12 15.27 -6.42
CA ILE A 39 -5.50 13.95 -6.21
C ILE A 39 -4.00 14.11 -6.38
N THR A 40 -3.22 13.61 -5.41
CA THR A 40 -1.76 13.70 -5.43
C THR A 40 -1.11 12.44 -4.87
N ILE A 41 0.09 12.14 -5.37
CA ILE A 41 0.97 11.16 -4.75
C ILE A 41 1.62 11.77 -3.52
N GLY A 42 1.59 11.02 -2.44
CA GLY A 42 1.99 11.47 -1.13
C GLY A 42 2.84 10.50 -0.34
N THR A 43 3.37 10.99 0.77
CA THR A 43 3.97 10.18 1.83
C THR A 43 3.48 10.62 3.21
N ARG A 44 3.93 9.95 4.27
CA ARG A 44 3.52 10.22 5.65
C ARG A 44 4.70 10.16 6.61
N ILE A 45 4.77 11.13 7.52
CA ILE A 45 5.65 11.15 8.68
C ILE A 45 4.82 11.59 9.89
N GLY A 46 4.80 10.78 10.95
CA GLY A 46 3.94 10.99 12.11
C GLY A 46 2.47 11.05 11.70
N ASP A 47 1.79 12.10 12.14
CA ASP A 47 0.39 12.40 11.79
C ASP A 47 0.28 13.50 10.72
N THR A 48 1.29 13.59 9.86
CA THR A 48 1.34 14.55 8.76
C THR A 48 1.43 13.81 7.43
N ALA A 49 0.45 14.05 6.57
CA ALA A 49 0.52 13.68 5.16
C ALA A 49 1.31 14.75 4.39
N ILE A 50 2.13 14.31 3.44
CA ILE A 50 3.07 15.14 2.71
C ILE A 50 2.77 14.97 1.22
N ASP A 51 2.46 16.07 0.54
CA ASP A 51 2.22 16.12 -0.90
C ASP A 51 3.55 16.15 -1.67
N LEU A 52 3.85 15.07 -2.40
CA LEU A 52 5.08 14.97 -3.19
C LEU A 52 5.00 15.78 -4.49
N GLY A 53 3.81 15.96 -5.05
CA GLY A 53 3.56 16.83 -6.20
C GLY A 53 3.91 18.27 -5.88
N ALA A 54 3.42 18.78 -4.75
CA ALA A 54 3.76 20.12 -4.28
C ALA A 54 5.26 20.28 -3.99
N LEU A 55 5.91 19.29 -3.33
CA LEU A 55 7.36 19.31 -3.14
C LEU A 55 8.12 19.38 -4.48
N HIS A 56 7.65 18.66 -5.49
CA HIS A 56 8.26 18.67 -6.81
C HIS A 56 8.15 20.03 -7.48
N GLN A 57 6.95 20.60 -7.56
CA GLN A 57 6.69 21.91 -8.16
C GLN A 57 7.45 23.04 -7.46
N LEU A 58 7.64 22.95 -6.14
CA LEU A 58 8.41 23.91 -5.35
C LEU A 58 9.93 23.71 -5.46
N GLY A 59 10.40 22.72 -6.24
CA GLY A 59 11.81 22.50 -6.55
C GLY A 59 12.59 21.69 -5.51
N TYR A 60 11.91 21.06 -4.54
CA TYR A 60 12.59 20.29 -3.50
C TYR A 60 13.22 18.99 -4.01
N PHE A 61 12.83 18.50 -5.18
CA PHE A 61 13.45 17.33 -5.83
C PHE A 61 14.48 17.68 -6.90
N LYS A 62 14.96 18.95 -6.95
CA LYS A 62 15.98 19.39 -7.92
C LYS A 62 17.20 18.45 -7.91
N GLY A 63 17.55 17.94 -9.08
CA GLY A 63 18.69 17.01 -9.27
C GLY A 63 18.30 15.54 -9.28
N ILE A 64 17.04 15.20 -8.99
CA ILE A 64 16.47 13.87 -9.26
C ILE A 64 15.82 13.92 -10.66
N PRO A 65 16.10 12.96 -11.56
CA PRO A 65 15.51 12.93 -12.89
C PRO A 65 14.06 12.45 -12.83
N LEU A 66 13.14 13.36 -12.52
CA LEU A 66 11.69 13.13 -12.47
C LEU A 66 11.03 13.86 -13.65
N THR A 67 9.96 13.30 -14.22
CA THR A 67 9.09 14.06 -15.13
C THR A 67 8.20 15.01 -14.31
N ASP A 68 7.84 16.15 -14.89
CA ASP A 68 7.10 17.23 -14.20
C ASP A 68 5.79 16.74 -13.54
N ASP A 69 5.17 15.72 -14.13
CA ASP A 69 3.88 15.15 -13.78
C ASP A 69 3.94 13.85 -12.97
N ILE A 70 5.13 13.35 -12.60
CA ILE A 70 5.28 12.02 -11.98
C ILE A 70 4.46 11.83 -10.69
N PHE A 71 4.20 12.92 -9.95
CA PHE A 71 3.43 12.92 -8.71
C PHE A 71 2.03 13.53 -8.85
N LEU A 72 1.67 13.97 -10.06
CA LEU A 72 0.35 14.52 -10.40
C LEU A 72 -0.50 13.45 -11.11
N GLN A 73 -0.38 12.21 -10.65
CA GLN A 73 -1.11 11.05 -11.17
C GLN A 73 -2.10 10.54 -10.13
N ASP A 74 -3.16 9.89 -10.60
CA ASP A 74 -4.18 9.28 -9.74
C ASP A 74 -3.69 7.99 -9.05
N THR A 75 -2.56 7.45 -9.48
CA THR A 75 -2.00 6.19 -8.96
C THR A 75 -0.48 6.21 -8.92
N LEU A 76 0.11 5.34 -8.09
CA LEU A 76 1.57 5.18 -7.98
C LEU A 76 2.21 4.46 -9.19
N ASN A 77 1.44 4.00 -10.19
CA ASN A 77 1.93 3.08 -11.22
C ASN A 77 3.12 3.65 -11.99
N ASP A 78 3.06 4.90 -12.47
CA ASP A 78 4.14 5.52 -13.24
C ASP A 78 5.38 5.75 -12.38
N PHE A 79 5.17 6.17 -11.13
CA PHE A 79 6.26 6.28 -10.17
C PHE A 79 6.92 4.92 -9.93
N ILE A 80 6.13 3.85 -9.77
CA ILE A 80 6.60 2.45 -9.64
C ILE A 80 7.21 1.93 -10.96
N ALA A 81 6.89 2.48 -12.12
CA ALA A 81 7.56 2.09 -13.37
C ALA A 81 8.97 2.69 -13.47
N ASP A 82 9.18 3.89 -12.93
CA ASP A 82 10.46 4.62 -12.99
C ASP A 82 11.62 3.94 -12.22
N GLY A 83 11.30 2.89 -11.47
CA GLY A 83 12.28 1.92 -10.99
C GLY A 83 12.95 2.26 -9.66
N ARG A 84 13.61 1.23 -9.10
CA ARG A 84 14.20 1.25 -7.76
C ARG A 84 15.18 2.40 -7.51
N LYS A 85 15.87 2.87 -8.56
CA LYS A 85 16.83 3.98 -8.44
C LYS A 85 16.09 5.27 -8.07
N THR A 86 14.99 5.57 -8.75
CA THR A 86 14.17 6.76 -8.52
C THR A 86 13.52 6.72 -7.15
N TRP A 87 12.88 5.62 -6.75
CA TRP A 87 12.20 5.57 -5.44
C TRP A 87 13.20 5.77 -4.29
N ARG A 88 14.43 5.26 -4.43
CA ARG A 88 15.49 5.47 -3.43
C ARG A 88 15.96 6.92 -3.38
N LEU A 89 16.09 7.59 -4.53
CA LEU A 89 16.45 9.00 -4.60
C LEU A 89 15.37 9.86 -3.92
N VAL A 90 14.11 9.66 -4.30
CA VAL A 90 12.96 10.38 -3.72
C VAL A 90 12.88 10.15 -2.22
N ARG A 91 12.97 8.88 -1.78
CA ARG A 91 12.92 8.53 -0.35
C ARG A 91 14.07 9.14 0.45
N ASN A 92 15.30 9.10 -0.06
CA ASN A 92 16.44 9.77 0.59
C ASN A 92 16.21 11.28 0.67
N ARG A 93 15.70 11.90 -0.39
CA ARG A 93 15.45 13.33 -0.42
C ARG A 93 14.33 13.76 0.52
N VAL A 94 13.25 12.99 0.62
CA VAL A 94 12.21 13.20 1.66
C VAL A 94 12.83 13.10 3.04
N ALA A 95 13.60 12.04 3.32
CA ALA A 95 14.26 11.89 4.61
C ALA A 95 15.18 13.08 4.94
N GLU A 96 15.89 13.64 3.95
CA GLU A 96 16.74 14.83 4.11
C GLU A 96 15.94 16.11 4.37
N ILE A 97 14.88 16.36 3.61
CA ILE A 97 14.03 17.56 3.76
C ILE A 97 13.41 17.60 5.16
N PHE A 98 12.99 16.43 5.66
CA PHE A 98 12.30 16.29 6.93
C PHE A 98 13.22 15.99 8.12
N ASP A 99 14.54 15.87 7.90
CA ASP A 99 15.54 15.66 8.95
C ASP A 99 15.60 16.84 9.91
N SER A 100 15.70 16.59 11.22
CA SER A 100 15.76 17.63 12.25
C SER A 100 16.85 18.70 12.06
N ASN A 101 17.90 18.38 11.31
CA ASN A 101 19.00 19.32 11.02
C ASN A 101 18.80 20.12 9.73
N ASN A 102 17.75 19.84 8.95
CA ASN A 102 17.46 20.53 7.70
C ASN A 102 16.41 21.64 7.92
N THR A 103 16.79 22.87 7.59
CA THR A 103 15.95 24.07 7.78
C THR A 103 15.26 24.55 6.50
N GLU A 104 15.55 23.94 5.35
CA GLU A 104 15.14 24.39 4.00
C GLU A 104 13.61 24.52 3.88
N LEU A 105 12.88 23.47 4.28
CA LEU A 105 11.42 23.50 4.36
C LEU A 105 10.93 23.91 5.77
N GLN A 106 11.63 23.49 6.83
CA GLN A 106 11.22 23.70 8.22
C GLN A 106 10.88 25.18 8.52
N ASN A 107 11.69 26.11 8.00
CA ASN A 107 11.54 27.55 8.23
C ASN A 107 10.69 28.26 7.18
N ASN A 108 10.29 27.58 6.09
CA ASN A 108 9.48 28.16 5.03
C ASN A 108 7.99 27.92 5.29
N LYS A 109 7.34 28.84 6.01
CA LYS A 109 5.91 28.74 6.37
C LYS A 109 5.00 28.58 5.15
N LYS A 110 5.23 29.37 4.10
CA LYS A 110 4.40 29.34 2.88
C LYS A 110 4.44 27.98 2.19
N HIS A 111 5.63 27.39 2.08
CA HIS A 111 5.74 26.07 1.46
C HIS A 111 5.14 24.97 2.35
N LYS A 112 5.32 25.06 3.68
CA LYS A 112 4.70 24.11 4.62
C LYS A 112 3.18 24.07 4.53
N GLU A 113 2.52 25.21 4.36
CA GLU A 113 1.06 25.30 4.21
C GLU A 113 0.53 24.62 2.94
N ILE A 114 1.39 24.49 1.91
CA ILE A 114 1.06 23.83 0.64
C ILE A 114 1.36 22.33 0.72
N VAL A 115 2.48 21.94 1.32
CA VAL A 115 2.97 20.54 1.25
C VAL A 115 2.50 19.65 2.40
N LEU A 116 2.07 20.22 3.53
CA LEU A 116 1.73 19.46 4.75
C LEU A 116 0.22 19.50 5.01
N PHE A 117 -0.35 18.32 5.17
CA PHE A 117 -1.76 18.14 5.50
C PHE A 117 -1.92 17.38 6.80
N ARG A 118 -2.91 17.77 7.60
CA ARG A 118 -3.38 16.90 8.68
C ARG A 118 -4.18 15.74 8.09
N LEU A 119 -4.20 14.62 8.81
CA LEU A 119 -4.89 13.41 8.33
C LEU A 119 -6.42 13.56 8.24
N ASP A 120 -7.00 14.52 8.96
CA ASP A 120 -8.43 14.87 8.88
C ASP A 120 -8.76 15.80 7.70
N GLU A 121 -7.75 16.26 6.95
CA GLU A 121 -7.90 17.13 5.77
C GLU A 121 -7.72 16.37 4.45
N ILE A 122 -7.54 15.04 4.50
CA ILE A 122 -7.28 14.22 3.32
C ILE A 122 -8.19 12.99 3.28
N GLU A 123 -8.41 12.49 2.06
CA GLU A 123 -9.08 11.21 1.83
C GLU A 123 -8.13 10.26 1.08
N MET A 124 -7.82 9.11 1.70
CA MET A 124 -6.96 8.10 1.08
C MET A 124 -7.66 7.42 -0.11
N GLN A 125 -6.93 7.30 -1.21
CA GLN A 125 -7.37 6.62 -2.42
C GLN A 125 -6.69 5.25 -2.57
N LEU A 126 -7.16 4.42 -3.51
CA LEU A 126 -6.46 3.18 -3.85
C LEU A 126 -5.09 3.55 -4.45
N PRO A 127 -3.96 3.03 -3.91
CA PRO A 127 -2.65 3.55 -4.25
C PRO A 127 -2.17 3.16 -5.64
N VAL A 128 -2.74 2.12 -6.25
CA VAL A 128 -2.35 1.62 -7.58
C VAL A 128 -3.58 1.25 -8.39
N HIS A 129 -3.47 1.42 -9.70
CA HIS A 129 -4.31 0.74 -10.66
C HIS A 129 -3.87 -0.73 -10.74
N ILE A 130 -4.76 -1.63 -10.31
CA ILE A 130 -4.46 -3.07 -10.24
C ILE A 130 -4.94 -3.71 -11.54
N GLY A 131 -3.98 -4.08 -12.40
CA GLY A 131 -4.26 -4.89 -13.59
C GLY A 131 -4.69 -6.30 -13.15
N ASP A 132 -3.73 -7.08 -12.67
CA ASP A 132 -3.95 -8.43 -12.16
C ASP A 132 -3.72 -8.52 -10.66
N TYR A 133 -4.54 -9.34 -10.01
CA TYR A 133 -4.39 -9.74 -8.61
C TYR A 133 -4.23 -11.26 -8.55
N THR A 134 -3.19 -11.71 -7.86
CA THR A 134 -2.94 -13.14 -7.60
C THR A 134 -2.89 -13.34 -6.09
N ASP A 135 -3.66 -14.32 -5.62
CA ASP A 135 -3.64 -14.74 -4.23
C ASP A 135 -2.90 -16.08 -4.10
N PHE A 136 -2.03 -16.18 -3.10
CA PHE A 136 -1.18 -17.32 -2.85
C PHE A 136 -1.58 -18.06 -1.58
N TYR A 137 -1.53 -19.38 -1.65
CA TYR A 137 -1.87 -20.26 -0.55
C TYR A 137 -0.62 -20.70 0.24
N ALA A 138 0.17 -19.72 0.70
CA ALA A 138 1.56 -19.95 1.12
C ALA A 138 1.77 -20.19 2.64
N SER A 139 0.73 -20.14 3.47
CA SER A 139 0.84 -20.50 4.90
C SER A 139 0.64 -22.00 5.10
N LYS A 140 1.67 -22.68 5.62
CA LYS A 140 1.62 -24.13 5.87
C LYS A 140 0.58 -24.47 6.93
N GLU A 141 0.53 -23.68 7.99
CA GLU A 141 -0.40 -23.85 9.11
C GLU A 141 -1.84 -23.67 8.64
N HIS A 142 -2.11 -22.60 7.87
CA HIS A 142 -3.42 -22.39 7.25
C HIS A 142 -3.80 -23.58 6.35
N ALA A 143 -2.91 -23.98 5.44
CA ALA A 143 -3.13 -25.10 4.53
C ALA A 143 -3.39 -26.43 5.26
N THR A 144 -2.66 -26.68 6.34
CA THR A 144 -2.81 -27.88 7.18
C THR A 144 -4.14 -27.87 7.93
N ASN A 145 -4.55 -26.72 8.49
CA ASN A 145 -5.81 -26.59 9.21
C ASN A 145 -7.01 -26.84 8.28
N VAL A 146 -7.04 -26.17 7.12
CA VAL A 146 -8.07 -26.38 6.10
C VAL A 146 -8.06 -27.83 5.64
N GLY A 147 -6.89 -28.37 5.30
CA GLY A 147 -6.75 -29.76 4.87
C GLY A 147 -7.26 -30.77 5.89
N THR A 148 -7.00 -30.54 7.17
CA THR A 148 -7.46 -31.39 8.27
C THR A 148 -8.98 -31.44 8.36
N MET A 149 -9.66 -30.30 8.20
CA MET A 149 -11.13 -30.24 8.21
C MET A 149 -11.76 -31.04 7.06
N PHE A 150 -11.12 -31.10 5.90
CA PHE A 150 -11.64 -31.79 4.72
C PHE A 150 -11.21 -33.25 4.58
N ARG A 151 -9.98 -33.59 4.98
CA ARG A 151 -9.33 -34.87 4.67
C ARG A 151 -8.73 -35.58 5.89
N GLY A 152 -8.86 -35.00 7.08
CA GLY A 152 -8.21 -35.47 8.30
C GLY A 152 -6.73 -35.08 8.36
N ALA A 153 -6.15 -35.19 9.57
CA ALA A 153 -4.81 -34.67 9.87
C ALA A 153 -3.69 -35.39 9.08
N GLU A 154 -3.85 -36.69 8.81
CA GLU A 154 -2.84 -37.49 8.09
C GLU A 154 -2.67 -37.08 6.62
N ASN A 155 -3.74 -36.57 6.00
CA ASN A 155 -3.79 -36.19 4.58
C ASN A 155 -4.04 -34.70 4.38
N ALA A 156 -3.57 -33.88 5.33
CA ALA A 156 -3.88 -32.45 5.39
C ALA A 156 -3.33 -31.69 4.16
N LEU A 157 -2.05 -31.87 3.82
CA LEU A 157 -1.46 -31.18 2.66
C LEU A 157 -1.61 -32.01 1.38
N MET A 158 -2.00 -31.34 0.29
CA MET A 158 -1.97 -31.95 -1.03
C MET A 158 -0.51 -32.12 -1.51
N PRO A 159 -0.20 -33.14 -2.34
CA PRO A 159 1.18 -33.44 -2.72
C PRO A 159 1.94 -32.27 -3.36
N ASN A 160 1.27 -31.46 -4.17
CA ASN A 160 1.88 -30.33 -4.88
C ASN A 160 2.28 -29.15 -3.96
N TRP A 161 1.67 -29.02 -2.78
CA TRP A 161 1.80 -27.82 -1.94
C TRP A 161 3.24 -27.54 -1.49
N LEU A 162 4.03 -28.60 -1.24
CA LEU A 162 5.45 -28.48 -0.87
C LEU A 162 6.39 -28.33 -2.07
N HIS A 163 5.86 -28.37 -3.30
CA HIS A 163 6.66 -28.36 -4.54
C HIS A 163 6.50 -27.09 -5.36
N LEU A 164 5.42 -26.33 -5.15
CA LEU A 164 5.20 -25.04 -5.78
C LEU A 164 4.32 -24.15 -4.87
N PRO A 165 4.48 -22.82 -4.93
CA PRO A 165 3.59 -21.90 -4.23
C PRO A 165 2.25 -21.87 -4.95
N VAL A 166 1.29 -22.67 -4.47
CA VAL A 166 -0.05 -22.74 -5.07
C VAL A 166 -0.69 -21.37 -4.98
N GLY A 167 -1.33 -20.92 -6.06
CA GLY A 167 -2.02 -19.65 -6.12
C GLY A 167 -3.04 -19.62 -7.25
N TYR A 168 -3.86 -18.58 -7.28
CA TYR A 168 -4.94 -18.41 -8.25
C TYR A 168 -5.15 -16.93 -8.59
N HIS A 169 -5.77 -16.66 -9.74
CA HIS A 169 -6.14 -15.31 -10.12
C HIS A 169 -7.32 -14.84 -9.27
N GLY A 170 -7.11 -13.78 -8.50
CA GLY A 170 -8.17 -13.09 -7.78
C GLY A 170 -8.89 -12.07 -8.68
N ARG A 171 -9.79 -11.28 -8.09
CA ARG A 171 -10.57 -10.28 -8.82
C ARG A 171 -10.09 -8.85 -8.49
N SER A 172 -9.31 -8.25 -9.38
CA SER A 172 -8.78 -6.89 -9.21
C SER A 172 -9.88 -5.83 -9.03
N SER A 173 -10.99 -5.95 -9.76
CA SER A 173 -12.08 -4.94 -9.76
C SER A 173 -12.81 -4.77 -8.43
N SER A 174 -12.61 -5.70 -7.48
CA SER A 174 -13.24 -5.68 -6.16
C SER A 174 -12.25 -5.42 -5.02
N ILE A 175 -11.01 -5.08 -5.34
CA ILE A 175 -10.06 -4.59 -4.33
C ILE A 175 -10.40 -3.13 -4.04
N ILE A 176 -10.65 -2.84 -2.77
CA ILE A 176 -11.10 -1.53 -2.32
C ILE A 176 -10.21 -1.04 -1.17
N PRO A 177 -10.05 0.29 -1.02
CA PRO A 177 -9.40 0.87 0.15
C PRO A 177 -10.00 0.44 1.48
N SER A 178 -9.20 0.56 2.54
CA SER A 178 -9.64 0.30 3.91
C SER A 178 -10.85 1.16 4.29
N ARG A 179 -11.70 0.63 5.20
CA ARG A 179 -12.92 1.27 5.75
C ARG A 179 -14.09 1.43 4.79
N ILE A 180 -14.01 0.91 3.57
CA ILE A 180 -15.20 0.80 2.71
C ILE A 180 -16.02 -0.42 3.16
N PRO A 181 -17.31 -0.25 3.50
CA PRO A 181 -18.15 -1.36 3.94
C PRO A 181 -18.33 -2.43 2.85
N ILE A 182 -18.29 -3.71 3.25
CA ILE A 182 -18.59 -4.84 2.37
C ILE A 182 -20.02 -5.30 2.60
N HIS A 183 -20.79 -5.42 1.52
CA HIS A 183 -22.12 -6.01 1.58
C HIS A 183 -22.04 -7.54 1.68
N ARG A 184 -22.84 -8.15 2.58
CA ARG A 184 -22.96 -9.61 2.67
C ARG A 184 -23.37 -10.17 1.30
N PRO A 185 -22.58 -11.06 0.68
CA PRO A 185 -22.90 -11.56 -0.65
C PRO A 185 -24.12 -12.48 -0.59
N GLN A 186 -24.89 -12.46 -1.68
CA GLN A 186 -25.87 -13.47 -1.99
C GLN A 186 -25.30 -14.43 -3.03
N GLY A 187 -25.72 -15.69 -2.98
CA GLY A 187 -25.24 -16.70 -3.90
C GLY A 187 -25.95 -18.02 -3.74
N GLN A 188 -25.49 -19.00 -4.51
CA GLN A 188 -25.96 -20.37 -4.40
C GLN A 188 -25.17 -21.11 -3.31
N THR A 189 -25.88 -21.85 -2.46
CA THR A 189 -25.28 -22.75 -1.47
C THR A 189 -25.94 -24.13 -1.56
N MET A 190 -25.23 -25.17 -1.12
CA MET A 190 -25.77 -26.54 -1.02
C MET A 190 -25.79 -26.96 0.46
N PRO A 191 -26.90 -26.71 1.20
CA PRO A 191 -27.03 -27.15 2.57
C PRO A 191 -26.96 -28.68 2.71
N ALA A 192 -26.55 -29.16 3.88
CA ALA A 192 -26.49 -30.59 4.15
C ALA A 192 -27.88 -31.23 3.98
N GLY A 193 -27.96 -32.28 3.15
CA GLY A 193 -29.20 -33.01 2.86
C GLY A 193 -30.13 -32.33 1.84
N ALA A 194 -29.74 -31.22 1.23
CA ALA A 194 -30.51 -30.61 0.14
C ALA A 194 -30.35 -31.40 -1.17
N ASP A 195 -31.44 -31.53 -1.93
CA ASP A 195 -31.44 -32.19 -3.24
C ASP A 195 -31.02 -31.25 -4.39
N ALA A 196 -31.03 -29.93 -4.16
CA ALA A 196 -30.63 -28.90 -5.13
C ALA A 196 -30.08 -27.65 -4.43
N PRO A 197 -29.24 -26.83 -5.10
CA PRO A 197 -28.73 -25.58 -4.53
C PRO A 197 -29.86 -24.57 -4.25
N VAL A 198 -29.67 -23.77 -3.19
CA VAL A 198 -30.58 -22.68 -2.83
C VAL A 198 -29.89 -21.34 -3.01
N PHE A 199 -30.65 -20.31 -3.42
CA PHE A 199 -30.16 -18.94 -3.53
C PHE A 199 -30.51 -18.12 -2.30
N GLY A 200 -29.54 -17.40 -1.73
CA GLY A 200 -29.77 -16.54 -0.57
C GLY A 200 -28.50 -15.89 -0.04
N PRO A 201 -28.57 -15.17 1.10
CA PRO A 201 -27.40 -14.59 1.73
C PRO A 201 -26.44 -15.66 2.25
N SER A 202 -25.12 -15.42 2.12
CA SER A 202 -24.09 -16.31 2.69
C SER A 202 -24.28 -16.46 4.20
N GLN A 203 -24.20 -17.69 4.69
CA GLN A 203 -24.31 -18.05 6.12
C GLN A 203 -22.95 -18.14 6.82
N MET A 204 -21.85 -18.20 6.05
CA MET A 204 -20.48 -18.36 6.54
C MET A 204 -19.61 -17.29 5.88
N VAL A 205 -19.82 -16.03 6.28
CA VAL A 205 -18.91 -14.94 5.88
C VAL A 205 -17.72 -14.98 6.83
N ASP A 206 -16.53 -14.99 6.27
CA ASP A 206 -15.26 -15.06 7.00
C ASP A 206 -14.31 -13.95 6.53
N PHE A 207 -13.14 -13.86 7.18
CA PHE A 207 -12.04 -13.02 6.74
C PHE A 207 -10.75 -13.84 6.63
N GLU A 208 -9.87 -13.41 5.72
CA GLU A 208 -8.52 -13.96 5.58
C GLU A 208 -7.51 -12.84 5.88
N LEU A 209 -6.59 -13.11 6.79
CA LEU A 209 -5.52 -12.16 7.14
C LEU A 209 -4.31 -12.42 6.24
N GLU A 210 -3.98 -11.44 5.42
CA GLU A 210 -2.93 -11.58 4.40
C GLU A 210 -1.99 -10.36 4.36
N MET A 211 -0.91 -10.52 3.60
CA MET A 211 -0.08 -9.41 3.13
C MET A 211 0.12 -9.54 1.62
N ALA A 212 0.01 -8.41 0.92
CA ALA A 212 0.29 -8.33 -0.50
C ALA A 212 1.56 -7.52 -0.75
N PHE A 213 2.21 -7.77 -1.88
CA PHE A 213 3.25 -6.90 -2.42
C PHE A 213 2.81 -6.40 -3.80
N ILE A 214 3.18 -5.16 -4.09
CA ILE A 214 2.92 -4.55 -5.40
C ILE A 214 4.15 -4.83 -6.28
N THR A 215 3.92 -5.37 -7.47
CA THR A 215 4.99 -5.62 -8.43
C THR A 215 5.48 -4.32 -9.08
N THR A 216 6.69 -4.36 -9.63
CA THR A 216 7.28 -3.25 -10.38
C THR A 216 6.90 -3.38 -11.85
N ASP A 217 7.51 -2.56 -12.71
CA ASP A 217 7.39 -2.75 -14.15
C ASP A 217 7.73 -4.19 -14.57
N ALA A 218 7.05 -4.65 -15.63
CA ALA A 218 7.25 -5.99 -16.16
C ALA A 218 8.67 -6.15 -16.70
N ASN A 219 9.18 -7.38 -16.67
CA ASN A 219 10.43 -7.66 -17.37
C ASN A 219 10.18 -7.54 -18.89
N ASP A 220 11.10 -6.90 -19.61
CA ASP A 220 11.21 -7.07 -21.07
C ASP A 220 11.58 -8.54 -21.34
N LEU A 221 10.59 -9.36 -21.70
CA LEU A 221 10.75 -10.78 -22.05
C LEU A 221 10.94 -10.99 -23.55
#